data_AF-A0A1V5WYH3-F1
#
_entry.id   AF-A0A1V5WYH3-F1
#
_cell.length_a   1.000
_cell.length_b   1.000
_cell.length_c   1.000
_cell.angle_alpha   90.00
_cell.angle_beta   90.00
_cell.angle_gamma   90.00
#
_symmetry.space_group_name_H-M   'P 1'
#
loop_
_entity.id
_entity.type
_entity.pdbx_description
1 polymer ?
#
loop_
_entity_poly.entity_id
_entity_poly.type
_entity_poly.pdbx_seq_one_letter_code
_entity_poly.pdbx_strand_id
1 'polypeptide(L)'
;MSDKKDNAKDELMKEFDSVKNELETKKDIIHEIDEVKEDISTIKDDLIEEIRADDIKDEKRNRGLIIIICIIAVVIIGAIYFNKTSTEGGDNKSFLNFSFFDKSMPKEQAVNNAFEFIKKYLAPGMELTLGDIEKEKFTFYKFNVKAGEQNVPTYVSTDGKIMVFQETDITKDPYANTQTPEEKVDGKNVLPSEGGFKEVEGAEVCKENGKPIVYFFGSESCPHCKWQQPVIEGAIKGFGNKISFHKNIDSTDDMDIFTKFNPSGGVPTIVIGCKYYRVGSGESSGEDADKQTITNLINNVLK
;
A
#
# COMPACT_ATOMS: atom_id res chain seq x y z
N MET A 1 -3.15 35.19 56.17
CA MET A 1 -3.92 35.90 55.11
C MET A 1 -3.24 35.86 53.73
N SER A 2 -2.05 35.26 53.60
CA SER A 2 -1.34 35.12 52.31
C SER A 2 -1.84 33.91 51.49
N ASP A 3 -2.00 32.74 52.13
CA ASP A 3 -2.22 31.47 51.40
C ASP A 3 -3.59 31.32 50.71
N LYS A 4 -4.62 32.07 51.13
CA LYS A 4 -5.93 32.04 50.45
C LYS A 4 -5.95 32.87 49.15
N LYS A 5 -5.04 33.83 49.02
CA LYS A 5 -5.02 34.75 47.87
C LYS A 5 -4.26 34.16 46.69
N ASP A 6 -3.24 33.36 46.98
CA ASP A 6 -2.44 32.66 45.97
C ASP A 6 -3.22 31.48 45.36
N ASN A 7 -3.99 30.74 46.17
CA ASN A 7 -4.80 29.62 45.69
C ASN A 7 -5.94 30.06 44.74
N ALA A 8 -6.57 31.21 45.02
CA ALA A 8 -7.61 31.78 44.15
C ALA A 8 -7.04 32.30 42.82
N LYS A 9 -5.77 32.72 42.79
CA LYS A 9 -5.09 33.19 41.59
C LYS A 9 -4.74 32.02 40.66
N ASP A 10 -4.31 30.89 41.21
CA ASP A 10 -3.96 29.70 40.45
C ASP A 10 -5.20 29.01 39.86
N GLU A 11 -6.34 29.08 40.54
CA GLU A 11 -7.62 28.54 40.05
C GLU A 11 -8.17 29.40 38.89
N LEU A 12 -8.09 30.73 38.99
CA LEU A 12 -8.43 31.66 37.90
C LEU A 12 -7.54 31.51 36.67
N MET A 13 -6.24 31.23 36.85
CA MET A 13 -5.32 31.00 35.72
C MET A 13 -5.68 29.71 34.96
N LYS A 14 -6.08 28.65 35.66
CA LYS A 14 -6.51 27.39 35.02
C LYS A 14 -7.81 27.55 34.23
N GLU A 15 -8.78 28.30 34.75
CA GLU A 15 -10.00 28.61 34.00
C GLU A 15 -9.71 29.45 32.75
N PHE A 16 -8.80 30.43 32.85
CA PHE A 16 -8.40 31.25 31.71
C PHE A 16 -7.72 30.44 30.61
N ASP A 17 -6.81 29.53 30.97
CA ASP A 17 -6.13 28.65 30.01
C ASP A 17 -7.11 27.66 29.35
N SER A 18 -8.10 27.16 30.10
CA SER A 18 -9.17 26.31 29.56
C SER A 18 -10.02 27.05 28.52
N VAL A 19 -10.44 28.28 28.83
CA VAL A 19 -11.22 29.12 27.91
C VAL A 19 -10.40 29.51 26.68
N LYS A 20 -9.10 29.77 26.85
CA LYS A 20 -8.19 30.08 25.75
C LYS A 20 -8.05 28.90 24.78
N ASN A 21 -7.84 27.68 25.30
CA ASN A 21 -7.79 26.47 24.48
C ASN A 21 -9.12 26.22 23.74
N GLU A 22 -10.25 26.43 24.42
CA GLU A 22 -11.57 26.30 23.80
C GLU A 22 -11.79 27.35 22.69
N LEU A 23 -11.23 28.56 22.86
CA LEU A 23 -11.28 29.62 21.86
C LEU A 23 -10.34 29.35 20.67
N GLU A 24 -9.16 28.78 20.90
CA GLU A 24 -8.25 28.36 19.82
C GLU A 24 -8.87 27.21 19.00
N THR A 25 -9.47 26.21 19.66
CA THR A 25 -10.21 25.13 18.98
C THR A 25 -11.38 25.68 18.16
N LYS A 26 -12.13 26.67 18.68
CA LYS A 26 -13.22 27.32 17.93
C LYS A 26 -12.72 28.14 16.74
N LYS A 27 -11.51 28.73 16.80
CA LYS A 27 -10.90 29.44 15.68
C LYS A 27 -10.47 28.48 14.57
N ASP A 28 -9.92 27.33 14.92
CA ASP A 28 -9.54 26.30 13.94
C ASP A 28 -10.79 25.78 13.20
N ILE A 29 -11.88 25.55 13.92
CA ILE A 29 -13.18 25.17 13.32
C ILE A 29 -13.71 26.27 12.38
N ILE A 30 -13.54 27.55 12.72
CA ILE A 30 -13.97 28.66 11.85
C ILE A 30 -13.12 28.73 10.58
N HIS A 31 -11.80 28.52 10.70
CA HIS A 31 -10.90 28.45 9.54
C HIS A 31 -11.30 27.29 8.60
N GLU A 32 -11.56 26.11 9.15
CA GLU A 32 -12.04 24.95 8.39
C GLU A 32 -13.40 25.24 7.71
N ILE A 33 -14.32 25.94 8.39
CA ILE A 33 -15.62 26.33 7.81
C ILE A 33 -15.44 27.31 6.64
N ASP A 34 -14.52 28.26 6.74
CA ASP A 34 -14.30 29.25 5.69
C ASP A 34 -13.58 28.64 4.47
N GLU A 35 -12.66 27.70 4.68
CA GLU A 35 -12.05 26.90 3.61
C GLU A 35 -13.10 26.04 2.88
N VAL A 36 -14.00 25.40 3.63
CA VAL A 36 -15.13 24.62 3.06
C VAL A 36 -16.11 25.51 2.28
N LYS A 37 -16.35 26.76 2.69
CA LYS A 37 -17.19 27.70 1.91
C LYS A 37 -16.55 28.09 0.59
N GLU A 38 -15.22 28.25 0.56
CA GLU A 38 -14.47 28.55 -0.65
C GLU A 38 -14.50 27.38 -1.64
N ASP A 39 -14.34 26.16 -1.14
CA ASP A 39 -14.51 24.93 -1.91
C ASP A 39 -15.93 24.79 -2.46
N ILE A 40 -16.96 25.05 -1.65
CA ILE A 40 -18.37 25.04 -2.08
C ILE A 40 -18.63 26.10 -3.17
N SER A 41 -18.01 27.28 -3.06
CA SER A 41 -18.13 28.33 -4.08
C SER A 41 -17.51 27.90 -5.40
N THR A 42 -16.34 27.27 -5.36
CA THR A 42 -15.62 26.77 -6.54
C THR A 42 -16.42 25.66 -7.22
N ILE A 43 -16.94 24.70 -6.46
CA ILE A 43 -17.81 23.62 -6.98
C ILE A 43 -19.08 24.19 -7.62
N LYS A 44 -19.66 25.25 -7.03
CA LYS A 44 -20.84 25.91 -7.58
C LYS A 44 -20.55 26.59 -8.92
N ASP A 45 -19.38 27.21 -9.07
CA ASP A 45 -18.99 27.88 -10.32
C ASP A 45 -18.66 26.86 -11.41
N ASP A 46 -17.98 25.76 -11.08
CA ASP A 46 -17.70 24.64 -11.99
C ASP A 46 -19.01 23.99 -12.50
N LEU A 47 -20.00 23.77 -11.61
CA LEU A 47 -21.32 23.27 -12.00
C LEU A 47 -22.05 24.24 -12.94
N ILE A 48 -21.89 25.55 -12.73
CA ILE A 48 -22.52 26.58 -13.57
C ILE A 48 -21.87 26.60 -14.97
N GLU A 49 -20.56 26.40 -15.06
CA GLU A 49 -19.88 26.25 -16.36
C GLU A 49 -20.29 24.97 -17.09
N GLU A 50 -20.41 23.84 -16.38
CA GLU A 50 -20.85 22.58 -16.95
C GLU A 50 -22.30 22.65 -17.45
N ILE A 51 -23.18 23.35 -16.71
CA ILE A 51 -24.57 23.64 -17.14
C ILE A 51 -24.61 24.58 -18.37
N ARG A 52 -23.71 25.57 -18.47
CA ARG A 52 -23.63 26.47 -19.65
C ARG A 52 -23.06 25.79 -20.89
N ALA A 53 -22.20 24.79 -20.71
CA ALA A 53 -21.61 24.03 -21.81
C ALA A 53 -22.60 23.04 -22.46
N ASP A 54 -23.72 22.75 -21.79
CA ASP A 54 -24.65 21.67 -22.13
C ASP A 54 -25.96 22.13 -22.81
N ASP A 55 -26.02 23.37 -23.31
CA ASP A 55 -27.00 23.70 -24.34
C ASP A 55 -26.65 22.92 -25.61
N ILE A 56 -27.40 21.82 -25.82
CA ILE A 56 -27.65 21.02 -27.05
C ILE A 56 -27.25 19.52 -26.92
N LYS A 57 -28.30 18.70 -26.72
CA LYS A 57 -28.45 17.22 -26.90
C LYS A 57 -28.27 16.33 -25.66
N ASP A 58 -29.38 15.95 -25.01
CA ASP A 58 -30.03 14.63 -25.12
C ASP A 58 -31.07 14.43 -24.00
N GLU A 59 -32.32 14.11 -24.34
CA GLU A 59 -33.48 14.09 -23.42
C GLU A 59 -33.39 13.00 -22.33
N LYS A 60 -32.58 11.94 -22.54
CA LYS A 60 -32.35 10.87 -21.54
C LYS A 60 -31.35 11.24 -20.45
N ARG A 61 -30.38 12.12 -20.71
CA ARG A 61 -29.37 12.56 -19.72
C ARG A 61 -29.97 13.52 -18.68
N ASN A 62 -30.98 14.29 -19.10
CA ASN A 62 -31.73 15.21 -18.22
C ASN A 62 -32.50 14.51 -17.10
N ARG A 63 -33.00 13.28 -17.29
CA ARG A 63 -33.67 12.54 -16.19
C ARG A 63 -32.69 12.13 -15.09
N GLY A 64 -31.44 11.83 -15.42
CA GLY A 64 -30.39 11.51 -14.44
C GLY A 64 -29.96 12.74 -13.63
N LEU A 65 -29.75 13.88 -14.30
CA LEU A 65 -29.40 15.15 -13.66
C LEU A 65 -30.52 15.69 -12.76
N ILE A 66 -31.79 15.59 -13.19
CA ILE A 66 -32.94 15.97 -12.36
C ILE A 66 -33.02 15.10 -11.09
N ILE A 67 -32.71 13.80 -11.18
CA ILE A 67 -32.70 12.91 -10.01
C ILE A 67 -31.58 13.30 -9.03
N ILE A 68 -30.37 13.62 -9.53
CA ILE A 68 -29.25 14.04 -8.69
C ILE A 68 -29.55 15.38 -8.01
N ILE A 69 -30.12 16.35 -8.74
CA ILE A 69 -30.54 17.64 -8.19
C ILE A 69 -31.64 17.46 -7.14
N CYS A 70 -32.59 16.55 -7.37
CA CYS A 70 -33.62 16.21 -6.38
C CYS A 70 -33.03 15.58 -5.11
N ILE A 71 -32.02 14.70 -5.23
CA ILE A 71 -31.35 14.09 -4.08
C ILE A 71 -30.59 15.16 -3.27
N ILE A 72 -29.85 16.04 -3.94
CA ILE A 72 -29.11 17.13 -3.29
C ILE A 72 -30.09 18.11 -2.62
N ALA A 73 -31.20 18.45 -3.27
CA ALA A 73 -32.24 19.30 -2.70
C ALA A 73 -32.91 18.65 -1.48
N VAL A 74 -33.16 17.33 -1.48
CA VAL A 74 -33.71 16.61 -0.32
C VAL A 74 -32.72 16.59 0.85
N VAL A 75 -31.42 16.45 0.59
CA VAL A 75 -30.37 16.51 1.62
C VAL A 75 -30.27 17.92 2.23
N ILE A 76 -30.30 18.96 1.40
CA ILE A 76 -30.25 20.36 1.85
C ILE A 76 -31.54 20.74 2.61
N ILE A 77 -32.72 20.37 2.10
CA ILE A 77 -34.00 20.64 2.77
C ILE A 77 -34.08 19.87 4.08
N GLY A 78 -33.59 18.62 4.14
CA GLY A 78 -33.49 17.83 5.36
C GLY A 78 -32.58 18.47 6.41
N ALA A 79 -31.41 18.98 6.01
CA ALA A 79 -30.50 19.70 6.89
C ALA A 79 -31.11 21.01 7.42
N ILE A 80 -31.85 21.74 6.58
CA ILE A 80 -32.53 23.00 6.98
C ILE A 80 -33.71 22.72 7.92
N TYR A 81 -34.54 21.71 7.65
CA TYR A 81 -35.68 21.37 8.50
C TYR A 81 -35.24 20.85 9.87
N PHE A 82 -34.16 20.08 9.93
CA PHE A 82 -33.61 19.55 11.19
C PHE A 82 -32.98 20.63 12.07
N ASN A 83 -32.35 21.64 11.46
CA ASN A 83 -31.87 22.83 12.17
C ASN A 83 -33.01 23.72 12.70
N LYS A 84 -34.21 23.64 12.12
CA LYS A 84 -35.38 24.38 12.60
C LYS A 84 -36.11 23.68 13.76
N THR A 85 -35.93 22.37 13.94
CA THR A 85 -36.54 21.59 15.03
C THR A 85 -35.60 21.32 16.20
N SER A 86 -34.31 21.58 16.06
CA SER A 86 -33.31 21.34 17.11
C SER A 86 -33.08 22.58 17.98
N THR A 87 -34.15 23.09 18.57
CA THR A 87 -34.09 23.92 19.78
C THR A 87 -34.98 23.29 20.83
N GLU A 88 -34.64 22.10 21.28
CA GLU A 88 -34.99 21.58 22.61
C GLU A 88 -34.31 20.20 22.80
N GLY A 89 -33.71 20.03 23.98
CA GLY A 89 -32.62 19.08 24.24
C GLY A 89 -32.93 17.60 24.01
N GLY A 90 -31.92 16.88 23.54
CA GLY A 90 -31.90 15.43 23.47
C GLY A 90 -30.55 14.94 22.98
N ASP A 91 -29.91 14.07 23.77
CA ASP A 91 -28.60 13.46 23.61
C ASP A 91 -28.01 13.43 22.18
N ASN A 92 -26.85 14.09 22.04
CA ASN A 92 -26.01 14.13 20.85
C ASN A 92 -25.42 12.75 20.52
N LYS A 93 -26.23 11.80 20.06
CA LYS A 93 -25.74 10.66 19.30
C LYS A 93 -25.65 11.10 17.84
N SER A 94 -24.47 11.63 17.51
CA SER A 94 -23.99 11.94 16.17
C SER A 94 -24.41 10.86 15.18
N PHE A 95 -25.42 11.17 14.36
CA PHE A 95 -25.88 10.34 13.24
C PHE A 95 -25.31 10.84 11.90
N LEU A 96 -24.32 11.75 11.94
CA LEU A 96 -23.52 12.16 10.80
C LEU A 96 -22.17 11.45 10.81
N ASN A 97 -22.17 10.11 10.89
CA ASN A 97 -21.08 9.31 10.34
C ASN A 97 -21.27 9.23 8.82
N PHE A 98 -21.18 10.37 8.15
CA PHE A 98 -21.03 10.42 6.70
C PHE A 98 -19.54 10.26 6.40
N SER A 99 -19.10 9.02 6.26
CA SER A 99 -17.72 8.65 5.95
C SER A 99 -17.37 8.93 4.47
N PHE A 100 -17.52 10.19 4.03
CA PHE A 100 -17.23 10.60 2.64
C PHE A 100 -16.01 11.51 2.49
N PHE A 101 -15.28 11.79 3.56
CA PHE A 101 -13.92 12.32 3.47
C PHE A 101 -12.97 11.26 3.98
N ASP A 102 -12.49 10.44 3.05
CA ASP A 102 -11.27 9.68 3.28
C ASP A 102 -10.19 10.73 3.60
N LYS A 103 -9.69 10.76 4.84
CA LYS A 103 -8.82 11.83 5.35
C LYS A 103 -7.53 11.84 4.53
N SER A 104 -7.45 12.70 3.52
CA SER A 104 -6.25 12.81 2.68
C SER A 104 -5.08 13.30 3.53
N MET A 105 -3.96 12.57 3.49
CA MET A 105 -2.74 12.90 4.23
C MET A 105 -2.07 14.16 3.64
N PRO A 106 -1.47 15.05 4.46
CA PRO A 106 -0.65 16.17 3.98
C PRO A 106 0.49 15.71 3.07
N LYS A 107 0.82 16.51 2.05
CA LYS A 107 1.85 16.18 1.03
C LYS A 107 3.19 15.82 1.65
N GLU A 108 3.69 16.66 2.55
CA GLU A 108 4.98 16.49 3.23
C GLU A 108 4.99 15.20 4.05
N GLN A 109 3.87 14.89 4.71
CA GLN A 109 3.73 13.65 5.47
C GLN A 109 3.71 12.42 4.57
N ALA A 110 3.00 12.47 3.43
CA ALA A 110 2.97 11.38 2.47
C ALA A 110 4.36 11.09 1.88
N VAL A 111 5.10 12.14 1.51
CA VAL A 111 6.47 12.02 0.98
C VAL A 111 7.43 11.51 2.03
N ASN A 112 7.37 12.02 3.26
CA ASN A 112 8.24 11.56 4.35
C ASN A 112 7.98 10.09 4.68
N ASN A 113 6.71 9.65 4.71
CA ASN A 113 6.37 8.25 4.92
C ASN A 113 6.96 7.36 3.80
N ALA A 114 6.83 7.79 2.54
CA ALA A 114 7.43 7.06 1.42
C ALA A 114 8.96 7.03 1.50
N PHE A 115 9.60 8.14 1.87
CA PHE A 115 11.05 8.23 1.99
C PHE A 115 11.61 7.32 3.09
N GLU A 116 10.95 7.28 4.25
CA GLU A 116 11.33 6.37 5.34
C GLU A 116 11.06 4.91 4.97
N PHE A 117 9.98 4.62 4.24
CA PHE A 117 9.74 3.29 3.69
C PHE A 117 10.88 2.85 2.75
N ILE A 118 11.31 3.73 1.84
CA ILE A 118 12.41 3.46 0.91
C ILE A 118 13.70 3.14 1.69
N LYS A 119 14.09 4.01 2.64
CA LYS A 119 15.29 3.78 3.47
C LYS A 119 15.23 2.46 4.22
N LYS A 120 14.07 2.15 4.81
CA LYS A 120 13.93 0.98 5.68
C LYS A 120 13.89 -0.33 4.91
N TYR A 121 13.18 -0.38 3.78
CA TYR A 121 12.86 -1.65 3.12
C TYR A 121 13.41 -1.80 1.70
N LEU A 122 13.62 -0.71 0.97
CA LEU A 122 14.03 -0.76 -0.44
C LEU A 122 15.52 -0.47 -0.64
N ALA A 123 16.11 0.35 0.23
CA ALA A 123 17.52 0.72 0.17
C ALA A 123 18.19 0.71 1.57
N PRO A 124 18.08 -0.40 2.33
CA PRO A 124 18.66 -0.47 3.67
C PRO A 124 20.18 -0.30 3.60
N GLY A 125 20.70 0.61 4.43
CA GLY A 125 22.15 0.88 4.52
C GLY A 125 22.71 1.83 3.46
N MET A 126 21.87 2.35 2.55
CA MET A 126 22.28 3.39 1.60
C MET A 126 22.07 4.79 2.19
N GLU A 127 23.04 5.69 1.99
CA GLU A 127 22.88 7.10 2.36
C GLU A 127 22.00 7.80 1.33
N LEU A 128 20.76 8.14 1.72
CA LEU A 128 19.78 8.80 0.87
C LEU A 128 19.47 10.22 1.39
N THR A 129 19.40 11.18 0.49
CA THR A 129 18.94 12.55 0.76
C THR A 129 17.61 12.82 0.03
N LEU A 130 16.69 13.52 0.70
CA LEU A 130 15.42 13.91 0.09
C LEU A 130 15.65 15.12 -0.82
N GLY A 131 15.20 15.02 -2.07
CA GLY A 131 15.21 16.12 -3.02
C GLY A 131 14.01 17.06 -2.87
N ASP A 132 13.85 17.96 -3.84
CA ASP A 132 12.73 18.91 -3.87
C ASP A 132 11.38 18.18 -4.03
N ILE A 133 10.36 18.66 -3.30
CA ILE A 133 9.01 18.12 -3.35
C ILE A 133 8.13 19.00 -4.25
N GLU A 134 7.88 18.53 -5.46
CA GLU A 134 6.97 19.19 -6.39
C GLU A 134 5.50 19.07 -5.94
N LYS A 135 4.66 20.03 -6.35
CA LYS A 135 3.22 20.07 -6.00
C LYS A 135 2.35 19.28 -7.00
N GLU A 136 2.94 18.44 -7.84
CA GLU A 136 2.18 17.68 -8.83
C GLU A 136 1.38 16.56 -8.15
N LYS A 137 0.08 16.50 -8.45
CA LYS A 137 -0.82 15.43 -8.00
C LYS A 137 -1.33 14.68 -9.22
N PHE A 138 -0.96 13.42 -9.33
CA PHE A 138 -1.48 12.53 -10.38
C PHE A 138 -2.74 11.82 -9.90
N THR A 139 -3.74 11.77 -10.78
CA THR A 139 -4.94 10.95 -10.60
C THR A 139 -4.80 9.70 -11.47
N PHE A 140 -5.25 8.54 -10.97
CA PHE A 140 -5.09 7.27 -11.66
C PHE A 140 -6.44 6.56 -11.87
N TYR A 141 -6.58 5.88 -12.99
CA TYR A 141 -7.58 4.83 -13.20
C TYR A 141 -7.04 3.50 -12.68
N LYS A 142 -7.82 2.81 -11.85
CA LYS A 142 -7.58 1.41 -11.46
C LYS A 142 -8.25 0.48 -12.45
N PHE A 143 -7.52 -0.52 -12.94
CA PHE A 143 -8.06 -1.60 -13.77
C PHE A 143 -7.36 -2.92 -13.43
N ASN A 144 -7.95 -4.06 -13.84
CA ASN A 144 -7.35 -5.37 -13.61
C ASN A 144 -6.86 -5.95 -14.93
N VAL A 145 -5.62 -6.41 -14.94
CA VAL A 145 -5.05 -7.20 -16.05
C VAL A 145 -5.18 -8.67 -15.68
N LYS A 146 -5.78 -9.45 -16.57
CA LYS A 146 -5.91 -10.90 -16.40
C LYS A 146 -4.78 -11.61 -17.13
N ALA A 147 -3.95 -12.34 -16.39
CA ALA A 147 -2.92 -13.23 -16.92
C ALA A 147 -3.21 -14.66 -16.40
N GLY A 148 -3.74 -15.52 -17.26
CA GLY A 148 -4.24 -16.84 -16.83
C GLY A 148 -5.43 -16.71 -15.86
N GLU A 149 -5.34 -17.35 -14.69
CA GLU A 149 -6.36 -17.25 -13.63
C GLU A 149 -6.15 -16.06 -12.69
N GLN A 150 -5.04 -15.34 -12.82
CA GLN A 150 -4.67 -14.27 -11.91
C GLN A 150 -5.17 -12.91 -12.41
N ASN A 151 -5.64 -12.09 -11.46
CA ASN A 151 -6.00 -10.69 -11.69
C ASN A 151 -4.93 -9.81 -11.03
N VAL A 152 -4.25 -9.00 -11.84
CA VAL A 152 -3.24 -8.05 -11.38
C VAL A 152 -3.84 -6.64 -11.39
N PRO A 153 -4.03 -6.00 -10.21
CA PRO A 153 -4.49 -4.63 -10.16
C PRO A 153 -3.40 -3.71 -10.73
N THR A 154 -3.78 -2.86 -11.67
CA THR A 154 -2.89 -1.93 -12.39
C THR A 154 -3.49 -0.54 -12.37
N TYR A 155 -2.62 0.47 -12.37
CA TYR A 155 -2.98 1.89 -12.34
C TYR A 155 -2.38 2.57 -13.54
N VAL A 156 -3.16 3.44 -14.19
CA VAL A 156 -2.66 4.34 -15.24
C VAL A 156 -3.11 5.76 -14.91
N SER A 157 -2.22 6.74 -15.05
CA SER A 157 -2.57 8.14 -14.84
C SER A 157 -3.68 8.57 -15.80
N THR A 158 -4.48 9.55 -15.42
CA THR A 158 -5.59 10.05 -16.24
C THR A 158 -5.14 10.62 -17.58
N ASP A 159 -3.88 11.03 -17.71
CA ASP A 159 -3.26 11.47 -18.96
C ASP A 159 -2.55 10.36 -19.75
N GLY A 160 -2.55 9.11 -19.24
CA GLY A 160 -2.00 7.94 -19.91
C GLY A 160 -0.47 7.84 -19.90
N LYS A 161 0.24 8.71 -19.18
CA LYS A 161 1.72 8.78 -19.23
C LYS A 161 2.43 7.94 -18.17
N ILE A 162 1.77 7.65 -17.05
CA ILE A 162 2.35 6.92 -15.92
C ILE A 162 1.55 5.63 -15.71
N MET A 163 2.23 4.50 -15.59
CA MET A 163 1.63 3.21 -15.27
C MET A 163 2.33 2.60 -14.06
N VAL A 164 1.55 2.05 -13.13
CA VAL A 164 2.03 1.39 -11.89
C VAL A 164 1.37 0.02 -11.79
N PHE A 165 2.17 -1.02 -11.56
CA PHE A 165 1.72 -2.41 -11.66
C PHE A 165 1.35 -3.06 -10.32
N GLN A 166 1.47 -2.35 -9.20
CA GLN A 166 1.26 -2.90 -7.85
C GLN A 166 0.77 -1.83 -6.87
N GLU A 167 -0.09 -2.24 -5.93
CA GLU A 167 -0.44 -1.42 -4.76
C GLU A 167 0.48 -1.81 -3.61
N THR A 168 1.15 -0.83 -3.00
CA THR A 168 1.88 -1.01 -1.74
C THR A 168 1.29 -0.09 -0.70
N ASP A 169 0.77 -0.66 0.39
CA ASP A 169 0.37 0.10 1.56
C ASP A 169 1.61 0.46 2.39
N ILE A 170 2.24 1.58 2.03
CA ILE A 170 3.46 2.08 2.68
C ILE A 170 3.24 2.57 4.12
N THR A 171 1.99 2.65 4.58
CA THR A 171 1.67 3.02 5.97
C THR A 171 1.84 1.84 6.92
N LYS A 172 1.95 0.63 6.37
CA LYS A 172 2.19 -0.59 7.11
C LYS A 172 3.63 -1.03 6.92
N ASP A 173 4.19 -1.60 7.98
CA ASP A 173 5.41 -2.37 7.81
C ASP A 173 5.03 -3.64 7.01
N PRO A 174 5.60 -3.83 5.80
CA PRO A 174 5.26 -4.93 4.93
C PRO A 174 5.63 -6.29 5.54
N TYR A 175 6.39 -6.29 6.65
CA TYR A 175 6.79 -7.45 7.43
C TYR A 175 6.19 -7.48 8.85
N ALA A 176 5.47 -6.44 9.32
CA ALA A 176 4.91 -6.42 10.68
C ALA A 176 3.70 -7.34 10.88
N ASN A 177 3.08 -7.79 9.79
CA ASN A 177 2.06 -8.81 9.82
C ASN A 177 2.58 -10.10 9.16
N THR A 178 3.17 -10.97 9.98
CA THR A 178 3.04 -12.43 9.83
C THR A 178 1.60 -12.92 10.10
N GLN A 179 0.62 -12.08 9.80
CA GLN A 179 -0.75 -12.45 9.47
C GLN A 179 -1.00 -11.97 8.04
N THR A 180 -0.27 -12.60 7.12
CA THR A 180 -0.59 -12.67 5.69
C THR A 180 -2.07 -13.04 5.55
N PRO A 181 -2.83 -12.49 4.57
CA PRO A 181 -3.94 -13.26 4.00
C PRO A 181 -3.37 -14.65 3.72
N GLU A 182 -3.91 -15.74 4.29
CA GLU A 182 -3.33 -17.09 4.24
C GLU A 182 -2.76 -17.36 2.86
N GLU A 183 -1.46 -17.13 2.67
CA GLU A 183 -0.83 -17.25 1.37
C GLU A 183 -0.78 -18.74 1.13
N LYS A 184 -1.45 -19.18 0.07
CA LYS A 184 -1.56 -20.58 -0.27
C LYS A 184 -0.89 -20.83 -1.58
N VAL A 185 0.00 -21.81 -1.58
CA VAL A 185 0.54 -22.42 -2.80
C VAL A 185 -0.05 -23.82 -2.88
N ASP A 186 -0.81 -24.09 -3.94
CA ASP A 186 -1.57 -25.35 -4.12
C ASP A 186 -2.45 -25.70 -2.92
N GLY A 187 -3.10 -24.70 -2.31
CA GLY A 187 -3.95 -24.89 -1.14
C GLY A 187 -3.22 -25.19 0.17
N LYS A 188 -1.88 -25.20 0.18
CA LYS A 188 -1.05 -25.38 1.38
C LYS A 188 -0.64 -24.04 1.96
N ASN A 189 -0.60 -23.95 3.28
CA ASN A 189 -0.18 -22.73 3.96
C ASN A 189 1.28 -22.41 3.65
N VAL A 190 1.56 -21.12 3.53
CA VAL A 190 2.90 -20.60 3.39
C VAL A 190 3.32 -19.95 4.71
N LEU A 191 4.43 -20.43 5.26
CA LEU A 191 5.02 -19.98 6.50
C LEU A 191 6.30 -19.18 6.24
N PRO A 192 6.64 -18.17 7.06
CA PRO A 192 7.96 -17.55 6.99
C PRO A 192 9.09 -18.55 7.25
N SER A 193 10.23 -18.37 6.58
CA SER A 193 11.45 -19.15 6.73
C SER A 193 12.68 -18.22 6.83
N GLU A 194 13.86 -18.77 7.10
CA GLU A 194 15.12 -18.02 7.21
C GLU A 194 15.49 -17.26 5.92
N GLY A 195 16.17 -16.12 6.08
CA GLY A 195 16.70 -15.30 4.96
C GLY A 195 15.65 -14.75 4.00
N GLY A 196 14.43 -14.49 4.48
CA GLY A 196 13.33 -13.98 3.64
C GLY A 196 12.72 -15.03 2.72
N PHE A 197 13.08 -16.31 2.89
CA PHE A 197 12.36 -17.40 2.24
C PHE A 197 11.00 -17.62 2.91
N LYS A 198 10.13 -18.29 2.17
CA LYS A 198 8.85 -18.81 2.59
C LYS A 198 8.86 -20.33 2.44
N GLU A 199 8.27 -21.06 3.39
CA GLU A 199 8.09 -22.51 3.35
C GLU A 199 6.63 -22.85 3.02
N VAL A 200 6.42 -23.74 2.05
CA VAL A 200 5.10 -24.34 1.79
C VAL A 200 4.93 -25.54 2.73
N GLU A 201 4.08 -25.38 3.73
CA GLU A 201 3.85 -26.37 4.78
C GLU A 201 3.34 -27.69 4.18
N GLY A 202 4.01 -28.79 4.51
CA GLY A 202 3.64 -30.12 4.00
C GLY A 202 3.84 -30.30 2.49
N ALA A 203 4.60 -29.44 1.82
CA ALA A 203 5.02 -29.67 0.43
C ALA A 203 5.94 -30.89 0.32
N GLU A 204 5.67 -31.73 -0.68
CA GLU A 204 6.61 -32.76 -1.09
C GLU A 204 7.79 -32.11 -1.82
N VAL A 205 8.99 -32.61 -1.58
CA VAL A 205 10.19 -32.13 -2.28
C VAL A 205 10.10 -32.54 -3.75
N CYS A 206 10.00 -31.56 -4.65
CA CYS A 206 10.05 -31.85 -6.07
C CYS A 206 11.46 -32.30 -6.49
N LYS A 207 11.50 -33.34 -7.33
CA LYS A 207 12.72 -34.02 -7.72
C LYS A 207 12.77 -34.23 -9.22
N GLU A 208 13.95 -34.05 -9.80
CA GLU A 208 14.29 -34.46 -11.16
C GLU A 208 15.30 -35.59 -11.07
N ASN A 209 15.01 -36.74 -11.69
CA ASN A 209 15.88 -37.92 -11.65
C ASN A 209 16.28 -38.33 -10.20
N GLY A 210 15.34 -38.20 -9.26
CA GLY A 210 15.53 -38.52 -7.84
C GLY A 210 16.29 -37.47 -7.02
N LYS A 211 16.67 -36.34 -7.62
CA LYS A 211 17.43 -35.27 -6.97
C LYS A 211 16.54 -34.05 -6.71
N PRO A 212 16.59 -33.41 -5.53
CA PRO A 212 15.87 -32.16 -5.30
C PRO A 212 16.22 -31.10 -6.34
N ILE A 213 15.21 -30.39 -6.83
CA ILE A 213 15.40 -29.35 -7.84
C ILE A 213 15.63 -27.99 -7.17
N VAL A 214 16.53 -27.18 -7.70
CA VAL A 214 16.74 -25.79 -7.31
C VAL A 214 16.57 -24.94 -8.57
N TYR A 215 15.63 -24.01 -8.54
CA TYR A 215 15.36 -23.07 -9.62
C TYR A 215 15.88 -21.69 -9.26
N PHE A 216 16.51 -21.03 -10.24
CA PHE A 216 16.83 -19.61 -10.18
C PHE A 216 16.26 -18.91 -11.40
N PHE A 217 15.34 -17.98 -11.17
CA PHE A 217 14.73 -17.15 -12.19
C PHE A 217 15.29 -15.73 -12.12
N GLY A 218 15.71 -15.19 -13.26
CA GLY A 218 16.31 -13.86 -13.32
C GLY A 218 16.29 -13.25 -14.72
N SER A 219 16.86 -12.04 -14.82
CA SER A 219 17.08 -11.34 -16.08
C SER A 219 18.46 -10.69 -16.10
N GLU A 220 19.13 -10.70 -17.25
CA GLU A 220 20.39 -9.97 -17.46
C GLU A 220 20.21 -8.45 -17.33
N SER A 221 18.98 -7.95 -17.46
CA SER A 221 18.67 -6.53 -17.31
C SER A 221 18.47 -6.10 -15.84
N CYS A 222 18.29 -7.04 -14.91
CA CYS A 222 17.98 -6.76 -13.51
C CYS A 222 19.25 -6.71 -12.62
N PRO A 223 19.56 -5.56 -11.98
CA PRO A 223 20.73 -5.45 -11.09
C PRO A 223 20.73 -6.44 -9.92
N HIS A 224 19.58 -6.62 -9.27
CA HIS A 224 19.42 -7.57 -8.16
C HIS A 224 19.64 -9.03 -8.60
N CYS A 225 19.32 -9.37 -9.85
CA CYS A 225 19.64 -10.69 -10.42
C CYS A 225 21.14 -10.88 -10.60
N LYS A 226 21.86 -9.85 -11.07
CA LYS A 226 23.32 -9.90 -11.24
C LYS A 226 24.03 -10.10 -9.92
N TRP A 227 23.53 -9.50 -8.85
CA TRP A 227 24.05 -9.74 -7.50
C TRP A 227 23.75 -11.16 -7.03
N GLN A 228 22.50 -11.62 -7.19
CA GLN A 228 22.05 -12.91 -6.64
C GLN A 228 22.66 -14.12 -7.34
N GLN A 229 22.93 -14.02 -8.65
CA GLN A 229 23.44 -15.12 -9.47
C GLN A 229 24.74 -15.75 -8.92
N PRO A 230 25.84 -15.00 -8.69
CA PRO A 230 27.05 -15.58 -8.13
C PRO A 230 26.86 -16.15 -6.71
N VAL A 231 25.94 -15.60 -5.92
CA VAL A 231 25.62 -16.07 -4.57
C VAL A 231 24.99 -17.46 -4.61
N ILE A 232 23.96 -17.66 -5.44
CA ILE A 232 23.31 -18.96 -5.58
C ILE A 232 24.22 -19.98 -6.27
N GLU A 233 24.95 -19.60 -7.32
CA GLU A 233 25.94 -20.45 -7.97
C GLU A 233 27.03 -20.89 -6.97
N GLY A 234 27.44 -19.99 -6.08
CA GLY A 234 28.35 -20.28 -4.98
C GLY A 234 27.77 -21.23 -3.93
N ALA A 235 26.49 -21.08 -3.56
CA ALA A 235 25.81 -21.94 -2.59
C ALA A 235 25.65 -23.37 -3.11
N ILE A 236 25.25 -23.52 -4.39
CA ILE A 236 24.98 -24.84 -4.97
C ILE A 236 26.24 -25.63 -5.32
N LYS A 237 27.38 -24.95 -5.51
CA LYS A 237 28.64 -25.57 -5.98
C LYS A 237 29.08 -26.78 -5.15
N GLY A 238 28.83 -26.76 -3.83
CA GLY A 238 29.19 -27.84 -2.91
C GLY A 238 28.32 -29.10 -3.03
N PHE A 239 27.16 -29.01 -3.67
CA PHE A 239 26.21 -30.13 -3.78
C PHE A 239 26.47 -31.02 -4.98
N GLY A 240 27.16 -30.53 -6.01
CA GLY A 240 27.53 -31.30 -7.19
C GLY A 240 26.32 -32.01 -7.80
N ASN A 241 26.40 -33.35 -7.90
CA ASN A 241 25.36 -34.16 -8.53
C ASN A 241 24.16 -34.48 -7.61
N LYS A 242 24.10 -33.97 -6.38
CA LYS A 242 23.04 -34.29 -5.39
C LYS A 242 21.74 -33.54 -5.65
N ILE A 243 21.79 -32.46 -6.43
CA ILE A 243 20.63 -31.64 -6.81
C ILE A 243 20.52 -31.58 -8.34
N SER A 244 19.35 -31.18 -8.84
CA SER A 244 19.22 -30.64 -10.21
C SER A 244 19.08 -29.12 -10.13
N PHE A 245 19.91 -28.38 -10.85
CA PHE A 245 19.89 -26.91 -10.83
C PHE A 245 19.43 -26.36 -12.18
N HIS A 246 18.36 -25.58 -12.14
CA HIS A 246 17.74 -24.93 -13.28
C HIS A 246 18.02 -23.44 -13.20
N LYS A 247 18.79 -22.92 -14.15
CA LYS A 247 19.11 -21.50 -14.28
C LYS A 247 18.32 -20.90 -15.43
N ASN A 248 17.29 -20.14 -15.08
CA ASN A 248 16.31 -19.55 -15.99
C ASN A 248 16.53 -18.03 -16.06
N ILE A 249 17.54 -17.60 -16.82
CA ILE A 249 17.85 -16.19 -17.08
C ILE A 249 17.31 -15.81 -18.45
N ASP A 250 16.39 -14.83 -18.48
CA ASP A 250 15.71 -14.39 -19.72
C ASP A 250 15.16 -15.58 -20.55
N SER A 251 14.72 -16.64 -19.84
CA SER A 251 14.22 -17.89 -20.41
C SER A 251 12.73 -18.08 -20.11
N THR A 252 12.06 -18.84 -20.96
CA THR A 252 10.68 -19.30 -20.77
C THR A 252 10.59 -20.72 -20.19
N ASP A 253 11.72 -21.31 -19.80
CA ASP A 253 11.76 -22.62 -19.16
C ASP A 253 11.22 -22.56 -17.73
N ASP A 254 10.56 -23.63 -17.28
CA ASP A 254 9.97 -23.78 -15.93
C ASP A 254 9.00 -22.65 -15.52
N MET A 255 8.33 -22.02 -16.50
CA MET A 255 7.42 -20.90 -16.24
C MET A 255 6.19 -21.30 -15.42
N ASP A 256 5.77 -22.55 -15.46
CA ASP A 256 4.74 -23.10 -14.57
C ASP A 256 5.18 -23.04 -13.10
N ILE A 257 6.46 -23.35 -12.81
CA ILE A 257 7.05 -23.20 -11.48
C ILE A 257 7.17 -21.72 -11.12
N PHE A 258 7.65 -20.87 -12.03
CA PHE A 258 7.78 -19.44 -11.78
C PHE A 258 6.43 -18.80 -11.42
N THR A 259 5.41 -18.99 -12.25
CA THR A 259 4.07 -18.42 -12.03
C THR A 259 3.40 -18.98 -10.77
N LYS A 260 3.66 -20.24 -10.41
CA LYS A 260 3.14 -20.86 -9.19
C LYS A 260 3.67 -20.19 -7.92
N PHE A 261 4.98 -19.98 -7.83
CA PHE A 261 5.62 -19.44 -6.62
C PHE A 261 5.75 -17.91 -6.62
N ASN A 262 5.61 -17.29 -7.78
CA ASN A 262 5.76 -15.86 -7.97
C ASN A 262 4.73 -15.34 -9.00
N PRO A 263 3.44 -15.31 -8.62
CA PRO A 263 2.36 -14.85 -9.49
C PRO A 263 2.55 -13.40 -9.97
N SER A 264 3.20 -12.59 -9.15
CA SER A 264 3.46 -11.17 -9.43
C SER A 264 4.63 -10.93 -10.40
N GLY A 265 5.40 -11.98 -10.76
CA GLY A 265 6.45 -11.90 -11.78
C GLY A 265 7.75 -11.20 -11.36
N GLY A 266 8.00 -11.00 -10.07
CA GLY A 266 9.24 -10.36 -9.59
C GLY A 266 10.51 -11.20 -9.80
N VAL A 267 11.62 -10.57 -10.17
CA VAL A 267 12.93 -11.24 -10.26
C VAL A 267 13.99 -10.50 -9.44
N PRO A 268 14.97 -11.19 -8.82
CA PRO A 268 15.20 -12.63 -8.89
C PRO A 268 14.16 -13.44 -8.10
N THR A 269 13.94 -14.69 -8.48
CA THR A 269 13.15 -15.65 -7.69
C THR A 269 13.93 -16.95 -7.54
N ILE A 270 13.98 -17.50 -6.32
CA ILE A 270 14.62 -18.76 -6.01
C ILE A 270 13.56 -19.74 -5.51
N VAL A 271 13.55 -20.97 -6.01
CA VAL A 271 12.69 -22.06 -5.52
C VAL A 271 13.55 -23.29 -5.24
N ILE A 272 13.47 -23.82 -4.02
CA ILE A 272 14.26 -24.97 -3.54
C ILE A 272 13.29 -26.10 -3.19
N GLY A 273 13.37 -27.18 -3.97
CA GLY A 273 12.59 -28.40 -3.79
C GLY A 273 11.07 -28.18 -3.81
N CYS A 274 10.58 -27.11 -4.46
CA CYS A 274 9.16 -26.71 -4.43
C CYS A 274 8.59 -26.54 -3.01
N LYS A 275 9.48 -26.38 -2.04
CA LYS A 275 9.17 -26.33 -0.61
C LYS A 275 9.56 -24.98 -0.03
N TYR A 276 10.74 -24.46 -0.40
CA TYR A 276 11.17 -23.13 0.00
C TYR A 276 11.23 -22.22 -1.23
N TYR A 277 10.79 -20.98 -1.09
CA TYR A 277 10.93 -20.00 -2.16
C TYR A 277 11.14 -18.58 -1.64
N ARG A 278 11.79 -17.73 -2.44
CA ARG A 278 11.96 -16.30 -2.16
C ARG A 278 11.80 -15.52 -3.45
N VAL A 279 11.00 -14.45 -3.38
CA VAL A 279 10.92 -13.41 -4.40
C VAL A 279 11.76 -12.24 -3.94
N GLY A 280 12.71 -11.80 -4.76
CA GLY A 280 13.71 -10.78 -4.42
C GLY A 280 15.10 -11.34 -4.08
N SER A 281 16.09 -10.45 -4.05
CA SER A 281 17.47 -10.76 -3.69
C SER A 281 17.66 -10.84 -2.16
N GLY A 282 18.72 -11.53 -1.72
CA GLY A 282 19.16 -11.56 -0.33
C GLY A 282 20.15 -10.44 0.05
N GLU A 283 20.26 -9.38 -0.76
CA GLU A 283 21.26 -8.31 -0.62
C GLU A 283 21.29 -7.68 0.77
N SER A 284 20.12 -7.49 1.38
CA SER A 284 19.99 -6.90 2.72
C SER A 284 20.68 -7.72 3.82
N SER A 285 20.90 -9.02 3.60
CA SER A 285 21.61 -9.90 4.53
C SER A 285 23.11 -10.00 4.24
N GLY A 286 23.55 -9.59 3.05
CA GLY A 286 24.92 -9.77 2.57
C GLY A 286 25.17 -11.15 1.95
N GLU A 287 26.21 -11.23 1.12
CA GLU A 287 26.52 -12.41 0.29
C GLU A 287 26.74 -13.69 1.11
N ASP A 288 27.56 -13.64 2.16
CA ASP A 288 27.91 -14.82 2.95
C ASP A 288 26.71 -15.39 3.71
N ALA A 289 25.90 -14.53 4.33
CA ALA A 289 24.72 -14.93 5.07
C ALA A 289 23.64 -15.49 4.14
N ASP A 290 23.44 -14.87 2.98
CA ASP A 290 22.49 -15.34 1.98
C ASP A 290 22.89 -16.71 1.42
N LYS A 291 24.17 -16.86 1.06
CA LYS A 291 24.75 -18.13 0.60
C LYS A 291 24.59 -19.24 1.64
N GLN A 292 24.81 -18.93 2.92
CA GLN A 292 24.63 -19.89 4.01
C GLN A 292 23.16 -20.30 4.15
N THR A 293 22.23 -19.34 4.09
CA THR A 293 20.78 -19.60 4.12
C THR A 293 20.38 -20.54 2.99
N ILE A 294 20.75 -20.23 1.75
CA ILE A 294 20.43 -21.07 0.58
C ILE A 294 21.01 -22.49 0.77
N THR A 295 22.24 -22.60 1.26
CA THR A 295 22.90 -23.89 1.55
C THR A 295 22.13 -24.70 2.60
N ASN A 296 21.67 -24.07 3.68
CA ASN A 296 20.89 -24.73 4.73
C ASN A 296 19.55 -25.26 4.20
N LEU A 297 18.84 -24.46 3.41
CA LEU A 297 17.56 -24.85 2.82
C LEU A 297 17.72 -26.00 1.82
N ILE A 298 18.80 -26.02 1.02
CA ILE A 298 19.11 -27.16 0.16
C ILE A 298 19.38 -28.43 0.99
N ASN A 299 20.12 -28.31 2.10
CA ASN A 299 20.34 -29.45 3.01
C ASN A 299 19.03 -29.97 3.62
N ASN A 300 18.04 -29.11 3.87
CA ASN A 300 16.75 -29.53 4.41
C ASN A 300 15.93 -30.37 3.42
N VAL A 301 16.05 -30.13 2.11
CA VAL A 301 15.34 -30.91 1.08
C VAL A 301 16.11 -32.17 0.62
N LEU A 302 17.36 -32.32 1.04
CA LEU A 302 18.18 -33.51 0.78
C LEU A 302 18.00 -34.64 1.81
N LYS A 303 17.33 -34.36 2.93
CA LYS A 303 16.98 -35.34 3.98
C LYS A 303 15.92 -36.33 3.47
#